data_AF-A0A8X8A226-F1
#
_entry.id   AF-A0A8X8A226-F1
#
_cell.length_a   1.000
_cell.length_b   1.000
_cell.length_c   1.000
_cell.angle_alpha   90.00
_cell.angle_beta   90.00
_cell.angle_gamma   90.00
#
_symmetry.space_group_name_H-M   'P 1'
#
loop_
_entity.id
_entity.type
_entity.pdbx_description
1 polymer ?
#
loop_
_entity_poly.entity_id
_entity_poly.type
_entity_poly.pdbx_seq_one_letter_code
_entity_poly.pdbx_strand_id
1 'polypeptide(L)'
;METDGHGAHNGLPPVVQRRIFFGRQVGRAERKLLPTYPLKSLKYLGPATLDAEMAFLMTNQAQYGLLPSPVALLRGYNSLPRRSGLKEDASLVAENCSRELCPYTVPDDKRTDHTPSTSPYSLAECVRDLLDPAARMLAMGGRLVCFYPVLREDDAGNHFPEHLCLKLIVSSEQIPSSRFSRVLLTIVKTVSYTDKIAEAAKIKHQEFKENHVKW
;
A
#
# COMPACT_ATOMS: atom_id res chain seq x y z
N MET A 1 14.10 28.95 28.58
CA MET A 1 14.87 27.72 28.88
C MET A 1 13.92 26.79 29.60
N GLU A 2 13.25 25.92 28.85
CA GLU A 2 12.44 24.83 29.41
C GLU A 2 13.31 23.59 29.37
N THR A 3 13.74 23.13 30.55
CA THR A 3 14.45 21.86 30.71
C THR A 3 13.42 20.79 30.98
N ASP A 4 12.82 20.26 29.90
CA ASP A 4 11.88 19.16 30.01
C ASP A 4 12.67 17.87 30.20
N GLY A 5 12.62 17.32 31.42
CA GLY A 5 13.20 16.05 31.82
C GLY A 5 12.55 14.83 31.16
N HIS A 6 12.39 14.81 29.83
CA HIS A 6 11.80 13.72 29.05
C HIS A 6 12.82 12.67 28.58
N GLY A 7 14.05 12.67 29.12
CA GLY A 7 15.18 11.93 28.57
C GLY A 7 15.35 10.46 28.97
N ALA A 8 14.49 9.89 29.82
CA ALA A 8 14.79 8.57 30.42
C ALA A 8 14.16 7.35 29.71
N HIS A 9 13.16 7.52 28.85
CA HIS A 9 12.39 6.38 28.29
C HIS A 9 12.19 6.40 26.76
N ASN A 10 12.98 7.17 26.01
CA ASN A 10 12.85 7.25 24.55
C ASN A 10 13.70 6.24 23.77
N GLY A 11 14.37 5.29 24.43
CA GLY A 11 15.16 4.24 23.77
C GLY A 11 16.40 4.74 23.03
N LEU A 12 16.76 6.02 23.17
CA LEU A 12 17.96 6.61 22.59
C LEU A 12 19.11 6.51 23.60
N PRO A 13 20.36 6.33 23.13
CA PRO A 13 21.51 6.35 24.02
C PRO A 13 21.59 7.70 24.75
N PRO A 14 22.08 7.72 26.01
CA PRO A 14 22.20 8.95 26.77
C PRO A 14 23.03 9.97 26.00
N VAL A 15 22.50 11.20 25.88
CA VAL A 15 23.15 12.26 25.10
C VAL A 15 24.43 12.71 25.80
N VAL A 16 25.57 12.16 25.36
CA VAL A 16 26.90 12.43 25.92
C VAL A 16 27.38 13.87 25.62
N GLN A 17 26.89 14.48 24.52
CA GLN A 17 27.27 15.84 24.12
C GLN A 17 26.08 16.57 23.47
N ARG A 18 25.72 17.74 23.99
CA ARG A 18 24.63 18.56 23.43
C ARG A 18 25.16 19.40 22.28
N ARG A 19 24.64 19.17 21.07
CA ARG A 19 24.85 20.05 19.90
C ARG A 19 23.65 20.98 19.75
N ILE A 20 23.90 22.27 19.61
CA ILE A 20 22.87 23.29 19.42
C ILE A 20 22.86 23.69 17.95
N PHE A 21 21.68 23.63 17.32
CA PHE A 21 21.49 24.04 15.93
C PHE A 21 20.62 25.29 15.89
N PHE A 22 21.01 26.27 15.08
CA PHE A 22 20.21 27.47 14.80
C PHE A 22 19.65 27.40 13.38
N GLY A 23 18.42 27.84 13.19
CA GLY A 23 17.78 27.86 11.87
C GLY A 23 16.45 28.59 11.88
N ARG A 24 15.99 29.01 10.70
CA ARG A 24 14.66 29.60 10.52
C ARG A 24 13.63 28.47 10.43
N GLN A 25 12.54 28.58 11.20
CA GLN A 25 11.44 27.64 11.10
C GLN A 25 10.74 27.77 9.74
N VAL A 26 10.82 26.74 8.90
CA VAL A 26 10.22 26.74 7.54
C VAL A 26 8.81 26.13 7.48
N GLY A 27 8.44 25.33 8.48
CA GLY A 27 7.15 24.69 8.57
C GLY A 27 6.94 24.00 9.92
N ARG A 28 5.73 23.55 10.20
CA ARG A 28 5.41 22.67 11.33
C ARG A 28 4.66 21.46 10.82
N ALA A 29 4.88 20.31 11.46
CA ALA A 29 4.04 19.14 11.23
C ALA A 29 2.64 19.42 11.79
N GLU A 30 1.60 19.21 10.98
CA GLU A 30 0.22 19.40 11.39
C GLU A 30 -0.40 18.11 11.91
N ARG A 31 0.22 17.54 12.96
CA ARG A 31 -0.24 16.27 13.58
C ARG A 31 -1.68 16.35 14.11
N LYS A 32 -2.22 17.57 14.28
CA LYS A 32 -3.62 17.85 14.64
C LYS A 32 -4.64 17.30 13.63
N LEU A 33 -4.22 16.95 12.41
CA LEU A 33 -5.08 16.31 11.41
C LEU A 33 -5.28 14.81 11.64
N LEU A 34 -4.37 14.12 12.35
CA LEU A 34 -4.52 12.67 12.59
C LEU A 34 -5.81 12.30 13.35
N PRO A 35 -6.21 13.03 14.42
CA PRO A 35 -7.48 12.79 15.11
C PRO A 35 -8.72 13.03 14.25
N THR A 36 -8.61 13.76 13.13
CA THR A 36 -9.70 13.98 12.17
C THR A 36 -10.01 12.73 11.35
N TYR A 37 -9.04 11.81 11.21
CA TYR A 37 -9.18 10.56 10.48
C TYR A 37 -9.01 9.32 11.40
N PRO A 38 -9.83 9.18 12.46
CA PRO A 38 -9.68 8.06 13.37
C PRO A 38 -10.18 6.76 12.74
N LEU A 39 -9.46 5.66 12.96
CA LEU A 39 -9.88 4.35 12.47
C LEU A 39 -11.26 3.92 12.97
N LYS A 40 -11.62 4.34 14.17
CA LYS A 40 -12.91 4.01 14.80
C LYS A 40 -14.12 4.62 14.09
N SER A 41 -13.94 5.69 13.31
CA SER A 41 -15.04 6.29 12.55
C SER A 41 -15.30 5.59 11.22
N LEU A 42 -14.49 4.59 10.84
CA LEU A 42 -14.71 3.84 9.62
C LEU A 42 -15.88 2.87 9.80
N LYS A 43 -16.78 2.83 8.81
CA LYS A 43 -17.91 1.89 8.76
C LYS A 43 -17.46 0.42 8.79
N TYR A 44 -16.26 0.15 8.27
CA TYR A 44 -15.66 -1.17 8.26
C TYR A 44 -14.18 -1.06 8.61
N LEU A 45 -13.72 -1.92 9.51
CA LEU A 45 -12.32 -2.06 9.87
C LEU A 45 -11.88 -3.49 9.54
N GLY A 46 -11.11 -3.64 8.47
CA GLY A 46 -10.51 -4.94 8.15
C GLY A 46 -9.28 -5.23 9.02
N PRO A 47 -8.86 -6.49 9.11
CA PRO A 47 -7.77 -6.94 9.97
C PRO A 47 -6.40 -6.32 9.66
N ALA A 48 -6.25 -5.70 8.49
CA ALA A 48 -5.01 -5.05 8.07
C ALA A 48 -5.23 -3.58 7.67
N THR A 49 -6.23 -2.91 8.25
CA THR A 49 -6.42 -1.47 8.04
C THR A 49 -5.22 -0.67 8.56
N LEU A 50 -4.70 0.26 7.74
CA LEU A 50 -3.58 1.13 8.11
C LEU A 50 -4.05 2.36 8.88
N ASP A 51 -3.23 2.84 9.81
CA ASP A 51 -3.44 4.10 10.49
C ASP A 51 -3.28 5.30 9.54
N ALA A 52 -3.93 6.42 9.90
CA ALA A 52 -3.93 7.63 9.07
C ALA A 52 -2.53 8.19 8.83
N GLU A 53 -1.60 8.09 9.80
CA GLU A 53 -0.24 8.62 9.66
C GLU A 53 0.54 7.85 8.60
N MET A 54 0.46 6.51 8.61
CA MET A 54 1.05 5.68 7.55
C MET A 54 0.44 5.97 6.18
N ALA A 55 -0.89 6.12 6.09
CA ALA A 55 -1.55 6.43 4.82
C ALA A 55 -1.06 7.76 4.22
N PHE A 56 -0.87 8.80 5.05
CA PHE A 56 -0.30 10.08 4.59
C PHE A 56 1.15 9.95 4.11
N LEU A 57 1.99 9.19 4.82
CA LEU A 57 3.37 8.96 4.42
C LEU A 57 3.46 8.21 3.08
N MET A 58 2.66 7.16 2.90
CA MET A 58 2.61 6.40 1.65
C MET A 58 2.16 7.27 0.48
N THR A 59 1.17 8.15 0.71
CA THR A 59 0.70 9.09 -0.32
C THR A 59 1.81 10.04 -0.74
N ASN A 60 2.58 10.57 0.21
CA ASN A 60 3.71 11.45 -0.09
C ASN A 60 4.80 10.73 -0.90
N GLN A 61 5.10 9.47 -0.57
CA GLN A 61 6.06 8.66 -1.33
C GLN A 61 5.59 8.41 -2.77
N ALA A 62 4.30 8.20 -2.96
CA ALA A 62 3.70 7.97 -4.27
C ALA A 62 3.72 9.23 -5.15
N GLN A 63 3.45 10.41 -4.56
CA GLN A 63 3.38 11.68 -5.27
C GLN A 63 4.73 12.32 -5.62
N TYR A 64 5.83 11.85 -5.03
CA TYR A 64 7.13 12.50 -5.15
C TYR A 64 7.54 12.68 -6.63
N GLY A 65 7.64 13.95 -7.06
CA GLY A 65 8.11 14.34 -8.40
C GLY A 65 7.04 14.38 -9.50
N LEU A 66 5.74 14.25 -9.17
CA LEU A 66 4.65 14.24 -10.16
C LEU A 66 3.84 15.55 -10.11
N LEU A 67 3.79 16.24 -11.26
CA LEU A 67 2.90 17.37 -11.54
C LEU A 67 2.23 17.09 -12.91
N PRO A 68 0.89 17.25 -13.08
CA PRO A 68 -0.17 17.58 -12.13
C PRO A 68 -0.91 16.34 -11.58
N SER A 69 -1.40 16.41 -10.34
CA SER A 69 -1.88 15.24 -9.57
C SER A 69 -3.23 14.69 -10.01
N PRO A 70 -3.28 13.36 -10.24
CA PRO A 70 -4.23 12.56 -9.48
C PRO A 70 -3.53 11.49 -8.62
N VAL A 71 -4.02 11.29 -7.40
CA VAL A 71 -3.74 10.08 -6.62
C VAL A 71 -4.93 9.15 -6.74
N ALA A 72 -4.65 7.93 -7.15
CA ALA A 72 -5.57 6.82 -7.06
C ALA A 72 -5.21 6.02 -5.82
N LEU A 73 -5.95 6.21 -4.73
CA LEU A 73 -5.92 5.25 -3.63
C LEU A 73 -6.71 4.03 -4.11
N LEU A 74 -6.03 2.97 -4.54
CA LEU A 74 -6.68 1.69 -4.79
C LEU A 74 -6.83 1.00 -3.44
N ARG A 75 -7.89 1.34 -2.69
CA ARG A 75 -8.31 0.52 -1.55
C ARG A 75 -8.68 -0.85 -2.09
N GLY A 76 -8.00 -1.90 -1.65
CA GLY A 76 -8.28 -3.27 -2.06
C GLY A 76 -9.53 -3.89 -1.41
N TYR A 77 -10.43 -3.05 -0.88
CA TYR A 77 -11.82 -3.42 -0.71
C TYR A 77 -12.51 -3.22 -2.07
N ASN A 78 -12.70 -4.31 -2.80
CA ASN A 78 -13.37 -4.32 -4.12
C ASN A 78 -14.85 -3.85 -4.09
N SER A 79 -15.34 -3.31 -2.97
CA SER A 79 -16.74 -2.92 -2.76
C SER A 79 -17.08 -1.48 -3.12
N LEU A 80 -16.11 -0.62 -3.49
CA LEU A 80 -16.44 0.68 -4.07
C LEU A 80 -16.22 0.63 -5.58
N PRO A 81 -17.20 1.06 -6.39
CA PRO A 81 -17.00 1.17 -7.83
C PRO A 81 -15.75 2.00 -8.08
N ARG A 82 -14.89 1.53 -8.99
CA ARG A 82 -13.80 2.35 -9.57
C ARG A 82 -14.38 3.75 -9.78
N ARG A 83 -13.80 4.79 -9.17
CA ARG A 83 -14.22 6.16 -9.48
C ARG A 83 -14.18 6.30 -10.99
N SER A 84 -15.33 6.55 -11.61
CA SER A 84 -15.39 6.92 -13.02
C SER A 84 -14.55 8.18 -13.18
N GLY A 85 -13.56 8.14 -14.08
CA GLY A 85 -12.63 9.25 -14.31
C GLY A 85 -11.25 9.14 -13.66
N LEU A 86 -10.83 7.95 -13.19
CA LEU A 86 -9.41 7.67 -12.91
C LEU A 86 -8.60 7.81 -14.20
N LYS A 87 -7.92 8.96 -14.36
CA LYS A 87 -7.01 9.23 -15.47
C LYS A 87 -5.74 8.38 -15.34
N GLU A 88 -5.11 8.08 -16.48
CA GLU A 88 -3.83 7.35 -16.60
C GLU A 88 -2.64 8.07 -15.94
N ASP A 89 -2.88 9.25 -15.34
CA ASP A 89 -1.89 10.08 -14.67
C ASP A 89 -1.72 9.75 -13.17
N ALA A 90 -2.38 8.69 -12.68
CA ALA A 90 -2.53 8.50 -11.25
C ALA A 90 -1.34 7.82 -10.58
N SER A 91 -0.97 8.27 -9.38
CA SER A 91 -0.10 7.50 -8.46
C SER A 91 -0.93 6.52 -7.63
N LEU A 92 -0.42 5.33 -7.35
CA LEU A 92 -1.18 4.27 -6.69
C LEU A 92 -0.69 3.98 -5.27
N VAL A 93 -1.62 4.01 -4.33
CA VAL A 93 -1.42 3.46 -2.98
C VAL A 93 -2.38 2.30 -2.82
N ALA A 94 -1.86 1.14 -2.39
CA ALA A 94 -2.68 -0.07 -2.23
C ALA A 94 -2.64 -0.60 -0.80
N GLU A 95 -3.83 -0.90 -0.28
CA GLU A 95 -4.07 -1.54 1.01
C GLU A 95 -4.87 -2.82 0.78
N ASN A 96 -4.39 -3.95 1.32
CA ASN A 96 -5.03 -5.28 1.40
C ASN A 96 -5.71 -5.81 0.14
N CYS A 97 -5.19 -6.89 -0.40
CA CYS A 97 -5.88 -7.66 -1.42
C CYS A 97 -6.92 -8.60 -0.80
N SER A 98 -8.21 -8.29 -0.95
CA SER A 98 -9.28 -9.26 -0.68
C SER A 98 -10.17 -9.37 -1.91
N ARG A 99 -10.40 -10.60 -2.36
CA ARG A 99 -11.28 -10.87 -3.51
C ARG A 99 -12.67 -11.19 -2.99
N GLU A 100 -13.67 -10.46 -3.47
CA GLU A 100 -15.07 -10.80 -3.21
C GLU A 100 -15.45 -12.06 -3.99
N LEU A 101 -16.20 -12.96 -3.36
CA LEU A 101 -16.85 -14.07 -4.06
C LEU A 101 -17.86 -13.52 -5.09
N CYS A 102 -17.97 -14.20 -6.24
CA CYS A 102 -18.89 -13.96 -7.36
C CYS A 102 -20.28 -13.41 -6.95
N PRO A 103 -20.94 -12.64 -7.84
CA PRO A 103 -22.05 -11.76 -7.47
C PRO A 103 -23.24 -12.57 -6.93
N TYR A 104 -23.41 -12.57 -5.62
CA TYR A 104 -24.68 -12.91 -5.01
C TYR A 104 -25.44 -11.62 -4.77
N THR A 105 -26.71 -11.60 -5.17
CA THR A 105 -27.57 -10.45 -4.95
C THR A 105 -27.89 -10.38 -3.46
N VAL A 106 -27.37 -9.36 -2.79
CA VAL A 106 -27.69 -9.06 -1.40
C VAL A 106 -29.13 -8.55 -1.37
N PRO A 107 -30.04 -9.19 -0.61
CA PRO A 107 -31.40 -8.66 -0.43
C PRO A 107 -31.36 -7.22 0.08
N ASP A 108 -32.28 -6.36 -0.39
CA ASP A 108 -32.26 -4.92 -0.08
C ASP A 108 -32.25 -4.64 1.43
N ASP A 109 -32.94 -5.46 2.21
CA ASP A 109 -33.02 -5.38 3.68
C ASP A 109 -31.66 -5.58 4.38
N LYS A 110 -30.69 -6.18 3.70
CA LYS A 110 -29.35 -6.48 4.25
C LYS A 110 -28.26 -5.61 3.65
N ARG A 111 -28.56 -4.73 2.68
CA ARG A 111 -27.52 -3.95 1.97
C ARG A 111 -26.81 -2.91 2.83
N THR A 112 -27.44 -2.42 3.89
CA THR A 112 -26.88 -1.29 4.66
C THR A 112 -25.60 -1.66 5.38
N ASP A 113 -25.47 -2.87 5.93
CA ASP A 113 -24.34 -3.26 6.79
C ASP A 113 -23.71 -4.60 6.38
N HIS A 114 -24.02 -5.08 5.18
CA HIS A 114 -23.48 -6.33 4.72
C HIS A 114 -22.00 -6.21 4.31
N THR A 115 -21.15 -6.97 5.00
CA THR A 115 -19.77 -7.20 4.60
C THR A 115 -19.76 -8.36 3.59
N PRO A 116 -19.24 -8.16 2.37
CA PRO A 116 -19.21 -9.20 1.35
C PRO A 116 -18.28 -10.35 1.75
N SER A 117 -18.68 -11.57 1.40
CA SER A 117 -17.86 -12.76 1.64
C SER A 117 -16.56 -12.72 0.83
N THR A 118 -15.43 -12.85 1.51
CA THR A 118 -14.08 -12.89 0.90
C THR A 118 -13.69 -14.32 0.52
N SER A 119 -13.14 -14.52 -0.68
CA SER A 119 -12.52 -15.79 -1.08
C SER A 119 -11.09 -15.89 -0.56
N PRO A 120 -10.55 -17.10 -0.33
CA PRO A 120 -9.11 -17.26 -0.17
C PRO A 120 -8.42 -16.68 -1.41
N TYR A 121 -7.33 -15.96 -1.18
CA TYR A 121 -6.58 -15.26 -2.21
C TYR A 121 -5.10 -15.35 -1.85
N SER A 122 -4.32 -16.04 -2.68
CA SER A 122 -2.91 -16.24 -2.37
C SER A 122 -2.15 -14.91 -2.48
N LEU A 123 -1.07 -14.76 -1.70
CA LEU A 123 -0.22 -13.58 -1.78
C LEU A 123 0.31 -13.36 -3.20
N ALA A 124 0.70 -14.43 -3.88
CA ALA A 124 1.20 -14.38 -5.25
C ALA A 124 0.15 -13.85 -6.26
N GLU A 125 -1.12 -14.26 -6.12
CA GLU A 125 -2.21 -13.73 -6.96
C GLU A 125 -2.49 -12.27 -6.65
N CYS A 126 -2.61 -11.94 -5.37
CA CYS A 126 -2.82 -10.57 -4.90
C CYS A 126 -1.82 -9.60 -5.49
N VAL A 127 -0.54 -9.94 -5.38
CA VAL A 127 0.54 -9.10 -5.82
C VAL A 127 0.51 -8.94 -7.34
N ARG A 128 0.15 -10.00 -8.07
CA ARG A 128 0.04 -9.93 -9.53
C ARG A 128 -1.12 -9.05 -9.99
N ASP A 129 -2.30 -9.26 -9.43
CA ASP A 129 -3.49 -8.46 -9.73
C ASP A 129 -3.39 -7.03 -9.20
N LEU A 130 -2.40 -6.74 -8.34
CA LEU A 130 -2.02 -5.38 -8.00
C LEU A 130 -1.05 -4.79 -9.04
N LEU A 131 0.02 -5.52 -9.37
CA LEU A 131 1.10 -5.02 -10.24
C LEU A 131 0.67 -4.82 -11.69
N ASP A 132 -0.14 -5.71 -12.26
CA ASP A 132 -0.54 -5.62 -13.67
C ASP A 132 -1.48 -4.42 -13.93
N PRO A 133 -2.56 -4.20 -13.16
CA PRO A 133 -3.34 -2.98 -13.26
C PRO A 133 -2.55 -1.73 -12.92
N ALA A 134 -1.62 -1.78 -11.95
CA ALA A 134 -0.76 -0.65 -11.64
C ALA A 134 0.14 -0.28 -12.82
N ALA A 135 0.76 -1.27 -13.46
CA ALA A 135 1.58 -1.05 -14.66
C ALA A 135 0.77 -0.43 -15.80
N ARG A 136 -0.51 -0.80 -15.95
CA ARG A 136 -1.40 -0.20 -16.95
C ARG A 136 -1.81 1.23 -16.60
N MET A 137 -2.17 1.50 -15.34
CA MET A 137 -2.78 2.75 -14.91
C MET A 137 -1.80 3.86 -14.51
N LEU A 138 -0.58 3.53 -14.07
CA LEU A 138 0.40 4.53 -13.69
C LEU A 138 0.90 5.29 -14.93
N ALA A 139 1.12 6.59 -14.80
CA ALA A 139 1.91 7.34 -15.77
C ALA A 139 3.38 6.90 -15.74
N MET A 140 4.13 7.23 -16.80
CA MET A 140 5.58 7.05 -16.82
C MET A 140 6.23 7.85 -15.69
N GLY A 141 7.08 7.21 -14.89
CA GLY A 141 7.66 7.80 -13.67
C GLY A 141 6.71 7.81 -12.46
N GLY A 142 5.45 7.38 -12.63
CA GLY A 142 4.49 7.17 -11.55
C GLY A 142 4.95 6.10 -10.57
N ARG A 143 4.54 6.21 -9.30
CA ARG A 143 4.93 5.28 -8.24
C ARG A 143 3.74 4.52 -7.68
N LEU A 144 3.96 3.24 -7.44
CA LEU A 144 3.13 2.35 -6.63
C LEU A 144 3.78 2.21 -5.25
N VAL A 145 3.00 2.47 -4.21
CA VAL A 145 3.41 2.26 -2.81
C VAL A 145 2.47 1.25 -2.16
N CYS A 146 3.00 0.13 -1.69
CA CYS A 146 2.21 -0.94 -1.09
C CYS A 146 2.97 -1.68 0.03
N PHE A 147 2.23 -2.28 0.95
CA PHE A 147 2.82 -3.19 1.94
C PHE A 147 2.86 -4.63 1.42
N TYR A 148 4.00 -5.28 1.62
CA TYR A 148 4.23 -6.69 1.31
C TYR A 148 4.50 -7.46 2.62
N PRO A 149 3.71 -8.48 2.96
CA PRO A 149 3.94 -9.28 4.16
C PRO A 149 5.17 -10.17 3.99
N VAL A 150 6.02 -10.22 5.02
CA VAL A 150 7.24 -11.05 5.05
C VAL A 150 7.24 -11.90 6.33
N LEU A 151 7.50 -13.19 6.16
CA LEU A 151 7.77 -14.11 7.26
C LEU A 151 9.23 -13.97 7.66
N ARG A 152 9.50 -13.73 8.94
CA ARG A 152 10.88 -13.50 9.41
C ARG A 152 11.69 -14.76 9.65
N GLU A 153 11.03 -15.92 9.66
CA GLU A 153 11.68 -17.22 9.88
C GLU A 153 12.32 -17.77 8.59
N ASP A 154 12.04 -17.17 7.43
CA ASP A 154 12.68 -17.52 6.16
C ASP A 154 13.93 -16.64 5.93
N ASP A 155 15.12 -17.17 6.23
CA ASP A 155 16.43 -16.59 5.89
C ASP A 155 16.70 -16.54 4.36
N ALA A 156 15.73 -16.97 3.54
CA ALA A 156 15.79 -16.88 2.10
C ALA A 156 15.53 -15.42 1.69
N GLY A 157 16.60 -14.72 1.29
CA GLY A 157 16.59 -13.30 0.94
C GLY A 157 15.30 -12.83 0.25
N ASN A 158 14.75 -11.71 0.71
CA ASN A 158 13.44 -11.20 0.28
C ASN A 158 13.37 -10.99 -1.24
N HIS A 159 12.88 -12.00 -1.97
CA HIS A 159 12.56 -11.88 -3.39
C HIS A 159 11.24 -11.13 -3.51
N PHE A 160 11.32 -9.82 -3.76
CA PHE A 160 10.15 -9.01 -4.02
C PHE A 160 9.61 -9.28 -5.42
N PRO A 161 8.30 -9.10 -5.63
CA PRO A 161 7.67 -9.39 -6.91
C PRO A 161 8.16 -8.43 -8.00
N GLU A 162 8.53 -9.00 -9.14
CA GLU A 162 9.02 -8.26 -10.30
C GLU A 162 7.95 -8.14 -11.39
N HIS A 163 8.04 -7.05 -12.16
CA HIS A 163 7.18 -6.81 -13.30
C HIS A 163 7.94 -6.01 -14.38
N LEU A 164 7.69 -6.30 -15.66
CA LEU A 164 8.45 -5.74 -16.80
C LEU A 164 8.43 -4.20 -16.82
N CYS A 165 7.29 -3.60 -16.48
CA CYS A 165 7.12 -2.15 -16.47
C CYS A 165 7.51 -1.46 -15.16
N LEU A 166 7.74 -2.21 -14.08
CA LEU A 166 7.82 -1.67 -12.72
C LEU A 166 9.14 -2.06 -12.07
N LYS A 167 9.85 -1.09 -11.50
CA LYS A 167 11.13 -1.31 -10.84
C LYS A 167 11.06 -0.88 -9.38
N LEU A 168 11.50 -1.76 -8.48
CA LEU A 168 11.63 -1.43 -7.06
C LEU A 168 12.70 -0.33 -6.88
N ILE A 169 12.34 0.75 -6.18
CA ILE A 169 13.28 1.82 -5.79
C ILE A 169 13.80 1.58 -4.39
N VAL A 170 12.86 1.43 -3.44
CA VAL A 170 13.19 1.34 -2.02
C VAL A 170 12.23 0.41 -1.32
N SER A 171 12.76 -0.29 -0.31
CA SER A 171 12.02 -1.09 0.65
C SER A 171 12.27 -0.53 2.04
N SER A 172 11.21 -0.44 2.85
CA SER A 172 11.32 -0.05 4.26
C SER A 172 10.58 -1.06 5.10
N GLU A 173 11.30 -1.78 5.97
CA GLU A 173 10.69 -2.78 6.84
C GLU A 173 10.05 -2.12 8.07
N GLN A 174 8.85 -2.59 8.41
CA GLN A 174 8.19 -2.32 9.66
C GLN A 174 7.89 -3.65 10.35
N ILE A 175 8.27 -3.75 11.62
CA ILE A 175 8.17 -4.98 12.41
C ILE A 175 7.06 -4.81 13.46
N PRO A 176 5.80 -5.16 13.12
CA PRO A 176 4.70 -5.10 14.07
C PRO A 176 4.68 -6.26 15.08
N SER A 177 5.28 -7.42 14.76
CA SER A 177 5.23 -8.63 15.60
C SER A 177 6.50 -9.47 15.46
N SER A 178 6.77 -10.38 16.42
CA SER A 178 7.93 -11.29 16.44
C SER A 178 8.05 -12.20 15.20
N ARG A 179 6.93 -12.67 14.64
CA ARG A 179 6.92 -13.64 13.52
C ARG A 179 6.76 -13.02 12.13
N PHE A 180 6.07 -11.89 12.05
CA PHE A 180 5.71 -11.25 10.79
C PHE A 180 6.28 -9.84 10.75
N SER A 181 6.91 -9.51 9.63
CA SER A 181 7.17 -8.13 9.26
C SER A 181 6.34 -7.75 8.04
N ARG A 182 6.19 -6.43 7.85
CA ARG A 182 5.60 -5.88 6.63
C ARG A 182 6.61 -4.92 6.03
N VAL A 183 6.88 -5.09 4.74
CA VAL A 183 7.81 -4.25 4.01
C VAL A 183 7.02 -3.28 3.16
N LEU A 184 7.24 -1.99 3.36
CA LEU A 184 6.72 -0.95 2.51
C LEU A 184 7.58 -0.87 1.24
N LEU A 185 7.00 -1.25 0.10
CA LEU A 185 7.65 -1.21 -1.20
C LEU A 185 7.25 0.07 -1.93
N THR A 186 8.25 0.80 -2.44
CA THR A 186 8.06 1.90 -3.39
C THR A 186 8.60 1.48 -4.74
N ILE A 187 7.71 1.37 -5.71
CA ILE A 187 7.98 0.81 -7.04
C ILE A 187 7.62 1.88 -8.08
N VAL A 188 8.48 2.12 -9.07
CA VAL A 188 8.27 3.12 -10.12
C VAL A 188 8.00 2.49 -11.48
N LYS A 189 7.12 3.09 -12.27
CA LYS A 189 6.92 2.72 -13.67
C LYS A 189 8.02 3.30 -14.55
N THR A 190 8.82 2.41 -15.15
CA THR A 190 9.97 2.75 -15.99
C THR A 190 9.74 2.47 -17.47
N VAL A 191 8.81 1.57 -17.81
CA VAL A 191 8.49 1.18 -19.18
C VAL A 191 6.99 1.33 -19.44
N SER A 192 6.63 1.73 -20.66
CA SER A 192 5.24 1.82 -21.11
C SER A 192 4.60 0.44 -21.19
N TYR A 193 3.35 0.33 -20.76
CA TYR A 193 2.59 -0.91 -20.87
C TYR A 193 2.15 -1.11 -22.33
N THR A 194 2.59 -2.20 -22.96
CA THR A 194 2.29 -2.52 -24.37
C THR A 194 1.37 -3.73 -24.46
N ASP A 195 0.66 -3.89 -25.59
CA ASP A 195 -0.26 -5.02 -25.80
C ASP A 195 0.44 -6.38 -25.64
N LYS A 196 1.72 -6.48 -26.02
CA LYS A 196 2.54 -7.68 -25.82
C LYS A 196 2.71 -8.03 -24.34
N ILE A 197 2.90 -7.02 -23.50
CA ILE A 197 3.01 -7.19 -22.04
C ILE A 197 1.65 -7.61 -21.48
N ALA A 198 0.55 -7.05 -22.00
CA ALA A 198 -0.80 -7.43 -21.60
C ALA A 198 -1.12 -8.90 -21.96
N GLU A 199 -0.74 -9.35 -23.15
CA GLU A 199 -0.89 -10.74 -23.60
C GLU A 199 -0.09 -11.68 -22.67
N ALA A 200 1.19 -11.37 -22.43
CA ALA A 200 2.05 -12.15 -21.55
C ALA A 200 1.52 -12.21 -20.11
N ALA A 201 0.97 -11.11 -19.59
CA ALA A 201 0.33 -11.06 -18.28
C ALA A 201 -0.91 -11.95 -18.21
N LYS A 202 -1.76 -11.94 -19.25
CA LYS A 202 -2.94 -12.82 -19.35
C LYS A 202 -2.56 -14.30 -19.37
N ILE A 203 -1.57 -14.67 -20.18
CA ILE A 203 -1.08 -16.05 -20.27
C ILE A 203 -0.57 -16.50 -18.90
N LYS A 204 0.31 -15.71 -18.27
CA LYS A 204 0.85 -16.01 -16.94
C LYS A 204 -0.26 -16.13 -15.89
N HIS A 205 -1.30 -15.29 -15.95
CA HIS A 205 -2.47 -15.35 -15.07
C HIS A 205 -3.27 -16.63 -15.25
N GLN A 206 -3.50 -17.02 -16.49
CA GLN A 206 -4.23 -18.22 -16.83
C GLN A 206 -3.46 -19.48 -16.39
N GLU A 207 -2.16 -19.54 -16.68
CA GLU A 207 -1.27 -20.62 -16.23
C GLU A 207 -1.23 -20.71 -14.70
N PHE A 208 -1.18 -19.59 -13.99
CA PHE A 208 -1.19 -19.60 -12.53
C PHE A 208 -2.51 -20.16 -11.99
N LYS A 209 -3.65 -19.73 -12.54
CA LYS A 209 -4.95 -20.30 -12.16
C LYS A 209 -4.99 -21.79 -12.41
N GLU A 210 -4.54 -22.26 -13.57
CA GLU A 210 -4.53 -23.68 -13.90
C GLU A 210 -3.62 -24.49 -12.96
N ASN A 211 -2.48 -23.94 -12.55
CA ASN A 211 -1.55 -24.60 -11.64
C ASN A 211 -1.98 -24.58 -10.16
N HIS A 212 -2.73 -23.55 -9.75
CA HIS A 212 -3.17 -23.36 -8.36
C HIS A 212 -4.65 -23.73 -8.13
N VAL A 213 -5.39 -24.11 -9.17
CA VAL A 213 -6.65 -24.87 -9.07
C VAL A 213 -6.29 -26.34 -8.84
N LYS A 214 -5.80 -26.65 -7.63
CA LYS A 214 -5.73 -28.02 -7.13
C LYS A 214 -6.55 -28.11 -5.85
N TRP A 215 -7.75 -28.69 -6.04
CA TRP A 215 -8.73 -29.25 -5.08
C TRP A 215 -9.04 -28.45 -3.81
#